data_AF-A0A493TQS6-F1
#
_entry.id   AF-A0A493TQS6-F1
#
_cell.length_a   1.000
_cell.length_b   1.000
_cell.length_c   1.000
_cell.angle_alpha   90.00
_cell.angle_beta   90.00
_cell.angle_gamma   90.00
#
_symmetry.space_group_name_H-M   'P 1'
#
loop_
_entity.id
_entity.type
_entity.pdbx_description
1 polymer ?
#
loop_
_entity_poly.entity_id
_entity_poly.type
_entity_poly.pdbx_seq_one_letter_code
_entity_poly.pdbx_strand_id
1 'polypeptide(L)' 'MAALTVKAYLLGKEEAAREIRRFSLQPPLRYQAVCERVAELFQGLLRAGSPPAFRLHYRVFRVYIKGNSMGGGKAGP' A
#
# COMPACT_ATOMS: atom_id res chain seq x y z
N MET A 1 -5.19 22.64 11.86
CA MET A 1 -5.70 21.77 10.77
C MET A 1 -6.00 20.39 11.34
N ALA A 2 -7.17 19.82 11.07
CA ALA A 2 -7.52 18.49 11.57
C ALA A 2 -6.74 17.40 10.81
N ALA A 3 -6.20 16.42 11.53
CA ALA A 3 -5.51 15.29 10.91
C ALA A 3 -6.53 14.40 10.17
N LEU A 4 -6.18 13.95 8.97
CA LEU A 4 -7.01 13.06 8.17
C LEU A 4 -6.66 11.61 8.50
N THR A 5 -7.65 10.86 8.98
CA THR A 5 -7.50 9.43 9.22
C THR A 5 -7.69 8.65 7.92
N VAL A 6 -6.62 8.02 7.47
CA VAL A 6 -6.61 7.13 6.30
C VAL A 6 -6.76 5.69 6.78
N LYS A 7 -7.65 4.94 6.13
CA LYS A 7 -7.76 3.49 6.30
C LYS A 7 -7.11 2.81 5.11
N ALA A 8 -6.01 2.11 5.35
CA ALA A 8 -5.27 1.36 4.34
C ALA A 8 -5.62 -0.12 4.39
N TYR A 9 -5.95 -0.68 3.23
CA TYR A 9 -6.38 -2.06 3.04
C TYR A 9 -5.39 -2.76 2.12
N LEU A 10 -4.60 -3.69 2.65
CA LEU A 10 -3.77 -4.56 1.84
C LEU A 10 -4.63 -5.66 1.22
N LEU A 11 -4.73 -5.68 -0.10
CA LEU A 11 -5.51 -6.65 -0.86
C LEU A 11 -4.65 -7.87 -1.20
N GLY A 12 -5.18 -9.06 -0.92
CA GLY A 12 -4.61 -10.35 -1.31
C GLY A 12 -4.99 -10.75 -2.75
N LYS A 13 -4.77 -12.03 -3.07
CA LYS A 13 -4.97 -12.62 -4.41
C LYS A 13 -6.42 -12.55 -4.89
N GLU A 14 -7.39 -12.60 -3.98
CA GLU A 14 -8.84 -12.59 -4.27
C GLU A 14 -9.49 -11.25 -3.93
N GLU A 15 -8.71 -10.17 -3.88
CA GLU A 15 -9.17 -8.83 -3.44
C GLU A 15 -9.74 -8.80 -2.00
N ALA A 16 -9.60 -9.90 -1.26
CA ALA A 16 -9.85 -9.96 0.17
C ALA A 16 -8.81 -9.10 0.92
N ALA A 17 -9.28 -8.30 1.87
CA ALA A 17 -8.40 -7.51 2.73
C ALA A 17 -7.61 -8.46 3.64
N ARG A 18 -6.31 -8.60 3.36
CA ARG A 18 -5.39 -9.41 4.14
C ARG A 18 -4.91 -8.69 5.40
N GLU A 19 -4.72 -7.39 5.30
CA GLU A 19 -4.28 -6.56 6.43
C GLU A 19 -4.94 -5.18 6.34
N ILE A 20 -5.37 -4.65 7.48
CA ILE A 20 -5.99 -3.33 7.56
C ILE A 20 -5.23 -2.51 8.58
N ARG A 21 -4.72 -1.36 8.17
CA ARG A 21 -4.06 -0.40 9.06
C ARG A 21 -4.71 0.96 8.95
N ARG A 22 -4.68 1.70 10.05
CA ARG A 22 -5.22 3.05 10.13
C ARG A 22 -4.11 3.97 10.57
N PHE A 23 -3.97 5.10 9.89
CA PHE A 23 -3.00 6.11 10.26
C PHE A 23 -3.56 7.49 10.00
N SER A 24 -3.06 8.46 10.76
CA SER A 24 -3.44 9.86 10.61
C SER A 24 -2.32 10.60 9.89
N LEU A 25 -2.67 11.41 8.90
CA LEU A 25 -1.76 12.30 8.20
C LEU A 25 -2.22 13.74 8.36
N GLN A 26 -1.25 14.65 8.50
CA GLN A 26 -1.55 16.07 8.52
C GLN A 26 -1.70 16.58 7.08
N PRO A 27 -2.73 17.42 6.81
CA PRO A 27 -2.81 18.15 5.56
C PRO A 27 -1.61 19.09 5.38
N PRO A 28 -1.13 19.33 4.15
CA PRO A 28 -1.65 18.81 2.89
C PRO A 28 -1.19 17.37 2.59
N LEU A 29 -2.16 16.49 2.27
CA LEU A 29 -1.88 15.12 1.84
C LEU A 29 -1.22 15.10 0.46
N ARG A 30 0.08 14.80 0.41
CA ARG A 30 0.78 14.53 -0.85
C ARG A 30 0.81 13.03 -1.11
N TYR A 31 0.64 12.63 -2.36
CA TYR A 31 0.67 11.22 -2.78
C TYR A 31 1.93 10.50 -2.27
N GLN A 32 3.09 11.15 -2.36
CA GLN A 32 4.37 10.61 -1.90
C GLN A 32 4.37 10.31 -0.39
N ALA A 33 3.89 11.24 0.44
CA ALA A 33 3.84 11.04 1.90
C ALA A 33 2.88 9.90 2.29
N VAL A 34 1.80 9.69 1.54
CA VAL A 34 0.89 8.55 1.73
C VAL A 34 1.61 7.24 1.37
N CYS A 35 2.32 7.21 0.25
CA CYS A 35 3.08 6.05 -0.20
C CYS A 35 4.19 5.67 0.77
N GLU A 36 4.96 6.64 1.27
CA GLU A 36 6.01 6.43 2.28
C GLU A 36 5.41 5.88 3.56
N ARG A 37 4.32 6.48 4.06
CA ARG A 37 3.64 5.99 5.26
C ARG A 37 3.09 4.58 5.10
N VAL A 38 2.55 4.27 3.92
CA VAL A 38 2.10 2.92 3.58
C VAL A 38 3.28 1.94 3.54
N ALA A 39 4.39 2.31 2.91
CA ALA A 39 5.59 1.48 2.86
C ALA A 39 6.14 1.17 4.27
N GLU A 40 6.20 2.18 5.15
CA GLU A 40 6.60 2.02 6.56
C GLU A 40 5.69 1.06 7.32
N LEU A 41 4.38 1.18 7.13
CA LEU A 41 3.38 0.40 7.87
C LEU A 41 3.26 -1.03 7.33
N PHE A 42 3.40 -1.22 6.03
CA PHE A 42 3.25 -2.50 5.35
C PHE A 42 4.61 -3.02 4.88
N GLN A 43 5.54 -3.24 5.82
CA GLN A 43 6.88 -3.77 5.54
C GLN A 43 6.89 -5.10 4.77
N GLY A 44 5.80 -5.86 4.83
CA GLY A 44 5.60 -7.07 4.02
C GLY A 44 5.56 -6.81 2.51
N LEU A 45 5.23 -5.59 2.08
CA LEU A 45 5.25 -5.16 0.67
C LEU A 45 6.65 -4.80 0.18
N LEU A 46 7.51 -4.33 1.09
CA LEU A 46 8.88 -3.90 0.79
C LEU A 46 9.85 -5.08 0.59
N ARG A 47 9.47 -6.31 0.97
CA ARG A 47 10.27 -7.51 0.70
C ARG A 47 10.38 -7.87 -0.78
N ALA A 48 9.51 -7.31 -1.63
CA ALA A 48 9.67 -7.36 -3.08
C ALA A 48 10.33 -6.03 -3.50
N GLY A 49 11.63 -6.09 -3.79
CA GLY A 49 12.54 -4.94 -3.88
C GLY A 49 12.13 -3.80 -4.81
N SER A 50 12.86 -2.68 -4.68
CA SER A 50 12.69 -1.44 -5.45
C SER A 50 12.62 -1.71 -6.96
N PRO A 51 11.64 -1.14 -7.70
CA PRO A 51 10.65 -0.13 -7.32
C PRO A 51 9.50 -0.67 -6.44
N PRO A 52 8.69 0.19 -5.77
CA PRO A 52 7.61 -0.26 -4.89
C PRO A 52 6.71 -1.28 -5.58
N ALA A 53 6.76 -2.52 -5.11
CA ALA A 53 6.02 -3.65 -5.66
C ALA A 53 4.54 -3.60 -5.24
N PHE A 54 3.92 -2.43 -5.24
CA PHE A 54 2.50 -2.27 -4.95
C PHE A 54 1.87 -1.10 -5.70
N ARG A 55 0.59 -1.23 -6.02
CA ARG A 55 -0.26 -0.14 -6.52
C ARG A 55 -1.16 0.38 -5.41
N LEU A 56 -1.31 1.69 -5.39
CA LEU A 56 -2.15 2.39 -4.44
C LEU A 56 -3.41 2.88 -5.16
N HIS A 57 -4.58 2.43 -4.71
CA HIS A 57 -5.88 2.88 -5.20
C HIS A 57 -6.56 3.70 -4.09
N TYR A 58 -7.00 4.90 -4.40
CA TYR A 58 -7.69 5.75 -3.42
C TYR A 58 -9.17 5.85 -3.74
N ARG A 59 -10.01 5.80 -2.70
CA ARG A 59 -11.44 6.09 -2.78
C ARG A 59 -11.84 6.86 -1.52
N VAL A 60 -12.09 8.16 -1.66
CA VAL A 60 -12.42 9.06 -0.54
C VAL A 60 -11.33 9.01 0.56
N PHE A 61 -11.61 8.46 1.75
CA PHE A 61 -10.68 8.32 2.88
C PHE A 61 -10.07 6.91 3.02
N ARG A 62 -10.26 6.07 2.00
CA ARG A 62 -9.76 4.69 1.97
C ARG A 62 -8.69 4.55 0.91
N VAL A 63 -7.63 3.85 1.27
CA VAL A 63 -6.54 3.50 0.38
C VAL A 63 -6.46 1.98 0.30
N TYR A 64 -6.44 1.44 -0.90
CA TYR A 64 -6.28 0.02 -1.16
C TYR A 64 -4.90 -0.20 -1.76
N ILE A 65 -4.19 -1.19 -1.24
CA ILE A 65 -2.83 -1.50 -1.61
C ILE A 65 -2.86 -2.87 -2.25
N LYS A 66 -2.49 -2.95 -3.53
CA LYS A 66 -2.44 -4.20 -4.27
C LYS A 66 -0.98 -4.53 -4.54
N GLY A 67 -0.48 -5.62 -3.96
CA GLY A 67 0.87 -6.09 -4.28
C GLY A 67 1.00 -6.38 -5.78
N ASN A 68 2.06 -5.89 -6.40
CA ASN A 68 2.50 -6.39 -7.70
C ASN A 68 2.97 -7.82 -7.45
N SER A 69 2.12 -8.78 -7.78
CA SER A 69 2.58 -10.14 -7.98
C SER A 69 3.61 -10.07 -9.11
N MET A 70 4.90 -10.04 -8.79
CA MET A 70 5.90 -10.53 -9.73
C MET A 70 5.52 -11.99 -9.94
N GLY A 71 4.83 -12.26 -11.05
CA GLY A 71 4.70 -13.61 -11.54
C GLY A 71 6.09 -14.20 -11.53
N GLY A 72 6.22 -15.37 -10.90
CA GLY A 72 7.47 -16.12 -10.93
C GLY A 72 7.88 -16.27 -12.39
N GLY A 73 8.83 -15.46 -12.81
CA GLY A 73 9.65 -15.77 -13.97
C GLY A 73 10.37 -17.04 -13.58
N LYS A 74 9.88 -18.18 -14.09
CA LYS A 74 10.66 -19.40 -14.13
C LYS A 74 12.01 -19.01 -14.72
N ALA A 75 13.04 -18.97 -13.89
CA ALA A 75 14.39 -19.17 -14.36
C ALA A 75 14.43 -20.59 -14.93
N GLY A 76 14.74 -20.70 -16.22
CA GLY A 76 15.16 -21.95 -16.79
C GLY A 76 15.29 -21.87 -18.30
N PRO A 77 16.04 -22.82 -18.89
CA PRO A 77 17.12 -23.62 -18.31
C PRO A 77 18.47 -22.87 -18.30
#